data_AF-A0A2J7ZUT5-F1
#
_entry.id   AF-A0A2J7ZUT5-F1
#
_cell.length_a   1.000
_cell.length_b   1.000
_cell.length_c   1.000
_cell.angle_alpha   90.00
_cell.angle_beta   90.00
_cell.angle_gamma   90.00
#
_symmetry.space_group_name_H-M   'P 1'
#
loop_
_entity.id
_entity.type
_entity.pdbx_description
1 polymer ?
#
loop_
_entity_poly.entity_id
_entity_poly.type
_entity_poly.pdbx_seq_one_letter_code
_entity_poly.pdbx_strand_id
1 'polypeptide(L)'
;MVLGCWGRRAASAVSVFTTGALGFSALTGNALSFYWVLVLLFLQRGPITPCSEELSTPASVPNQRAAMALLCLSLAVLVPFPMELAYAAMQVLCSVPSPTAALAELRRVVRPGGALLLVEHVAAGPGRPGLALAQRLLSPLQRLLADGCNLDRDTAAAMSQPGFLVPESFPTDLLKY
;
A
#
# COMPACT_ATOMS: atom_id res chain seq x y z
N MET A 1 -5.16 3.57 10.56
CA MET A 1 -4.54 4.75 11.22
C MET A 1 -5.55 5.61 12.00
N VAL A 2 -6.73 5.96 11.44
CA VAL A 2 -7.74 6.83 12.11
C VAL A 2 -8.21 6.38 13.50
N LEU A 3 -8.39 5.08 13.73
CA LEU A 3 -8.88 4.53 15.01
C LEU A 3 -7.86 4.65 16.16
N GLY A 4 -6.58 4.86 15.85
CA GLY A 4 -5.54 5.05 16.86
C GLY A 4 -5.74 6.33 17.68
N CYS A 5 -6.35 7.36 17.08
CA CYS A 5 -6.64 8.64 17.74
C CYS A 5 -7.71 8.52 18.86
N TRP A 6 -8.51 7.45 18.85
CA TRP A 6 -9.60 7.22 19.82
C TRP A 6 -9.17 6.26 20.96
N GLY A 7 -7.89 5.89 21.00
CA GLY A 7 -7.29 5.06 22.03
C GLY A 7 -7.42 3.55 21.78
N ARG A 8 -6.54 2.80 22.44
CA ARG A 8 -6.35 1.34 22.23
C ARG A 8 -7.62 0.51 22.46
N ARG A 9 -8.49 0.91 23.40
CA ARG A 9 -9.75 0.20 23.67
C ARG A 9 -10.75 0.35 22.52
N ALA A 10 -10.90 1.55 21.96
CA ALA A 10 -11.78 1.79 20.83
C ALA A 10 -11.28 1.06 19.57
N ALA A 11 -9.97 1.15 19.29
CA ALA A 11 -9.36 0.43 18.18
C ALA A 11 -9.53 -1.10 18.29
N SER A 12 -9.34 -1.66 19.50
CA SER A 12 -9.54 -3.10 19.74
C SER A 12 -11.01 -3.51 19.58
N ALA A 13 -11.95 -2.72 20.11
CA ALA A 13 -13.38 -3.02 20.02
C ALA A 13 -13.86 -3.01 18.57
N VAL A 14 -13.45 -2.00 17.79
CA VAL A 14 -13.79 -1.90 16.37
C VAL A 14 -13.17 -3.05 15.58
N SER A 15 -11.91 -3.42 15.85
CA SER A 15 -11.24 -4.52 15.16
C SER A 15 -11.92 -5.88 15.44
N VAL A 16 -12.33 -6.13 16.68
CA VAL A 16 -13.10 -7.33 17.05
C VAL A 16 -14.45 -7.34 16.34
N PHE A 17 -15.16 -6.20 16.33
CA PHE A 17 -16.44 -6.07 15.66
C PHE A 17 -16.35 -6.32 14.15
N THR A 18 -15.40 -5.69 13.46
CA THR A 18 -15.24 -5.85 12.01
C THR A 18 -14.81 -7.26 11.64
N THR A 19 -13.94 -7.89 12.43
CA THR A 19 -13.52 -9.29 12.21
C THR A 19 -14.69 -10.25 12.42
N GLY A 20 -15.53 -10.02 13.44
CA GLY A 20 -16.75 -10.78 13.67
C GLY A 20 -17.76 -10.64 12.51
N ALA A 21 -17.94 -9.42 11.99
CA ALA A 21 -18.82 -9.17 10.85
C ALA A 21 -18.31 -9.87 9.57
N LEU A 22 -17.01 -9.84 9.31
CA LEU A 22 -16.36 -10.61 8.24
C LEU A 22 -16.56 -12.12 8.42
N GLY A 23 -16.39 -12.63 9.64
CA GLY A 23 -16.67 -14.03 9.98
C GLY A 23 -18.11 -14.43 9.72
N PHE A 24 -19.08 -13.60 10.13
CA PHE A 24 -20.49 -13.84 9.84
C PHE A 24 -20.78 -13.83 8.33
N SER A 25 -20.21 -12.88 7.58
CA SER A 25 -20.31 -12.86 6.12
C SER A 25 -19.67 -14.08 5.45
N ALA A 26 -18.61 -14.66 6.03
CA ALA A 26 -18.01 -15.88 5.53
C ALA A 26 -18.99 -17.07 5.67
N LEU A 27 -19.75 -17.15 6.77
CA LEU A 27 -20.75 -18.19 7.01
C LEU A 27 -21.93 -18.13 6.03
N THR A 28 -22.23 -16.96 5.45
CA THR A 28 -23.27 -16.81 4.43
C THR A 28 -22.79 -17.13 3.01
N GLY A 29 -21.59 -17.71 2.86
CA GLY A 29 -21.07 -18.21 1.59
C GLY A 29 -20.10 -17.26 0.87
N ASN A 30 -19.64 -16.18 1.50
CA ASN A 30 -18.68 -15.27 0.89
C ASN A 30 -17.24 -15.78 1.07
N ALA A 31 -16.70 -16.44 0.03
CA ALA A 31 -15.35 -16.98 0.01
C ALA A 31 -14.25 -15.91 0.21
N LEU A 32 -14.49 -14.66 -0.25
CA LEU A 32 -13.56 -13.56 -0.06
C LEU A 32 -13.49 -13.15 1.42
N SER A 33 -14.63 -13.06 2.10
CA SER A 33 -14.69 -12.81 3.54
C SER A 33 -13.99 -13.91 4.35
N PHE A 34 -14.14 -15.18 3.94
CA PHE A 34 -13.45 -16.31 4.57
C PHE A 34 -11.93 -16.21 4.45
N TYR A 35 -11.42 -15.93 3.24
CA TYR A 35 -10.00 -15.69 3.00
C TYR A 35 -9.43 -14.59 3.90
N TRP A 36 -10.13 -13.45 3.98
CA TRP A 36 -9.68 -12.32 4.81
C TRP A 36 -9.68 -12.64 6.30
N VAL A 37 -10.65 -13.41 6.81
CA VAL A 37 -10.66 -13.86 8.21
C VAL A 37 -9.45 -14.75 8.50
N LEU A 38 -9.09 -15.67 7.61
CA LEU A 38 -7.90 -16.50 7.78
C LEU A 38 -6.64 -15.65 7.78
N VAL A 39 -6.49 -14.73 6.82
CA VAL A 39 -5.37 -13.78 6.76
C VAL A 39 -5.23 -13.00 8.06
N LEU A 40 -6.32 -12.45 8.61
CA LEU A 40 -6.30 -11.70 9.87
C LEU A 40 -5.88 -12.58 11.06
N LEU A 41 -6.40 -13.81 11.16
CA LEU A 41 -6.08 -14.73 12.27
C LEU A 41 -4.63 -15.24 12.25
N PHE A 42 -4.03 -15.36 11.07
CA PHE A 42 -2.66 -15.87 10.90
C PHE A 42 -1.60 -14.78 10.81
N LEU A 43 -1.88 -13.66 10.12
CA LEU A 43 -0.90 -12.63 9.83
C LEU A 43 -0.96 -11.41 10.76
N GLN A 44 -2.08 -11.15 11.44
CA GLN A 44 -2.16 -10.10 12.48
C GLN A 44 -2.01 -10.67 13.90
N ARG A 45 -1.03 -11.56 14.11
CA ARG A 45 -0.68 -12.03 15.45
C ARG A 45 0.24 -11.04 16.15
N GLY A 46 -0.38 -10.05 16.77
CA GLY A 46 0.28 -9.12 17.68
C GLY A 46 -0.48 -7.80 17.75
N PRO A 47 -0.30 -7.02 18.81
CA PRO A 47 -0.77 -5.64 18.81
C PRO A 47 -0.14 -4.93 17.60
N ILE A 48 -0.97 -4.38 16.70
CA ILE A 48 -0.50 -3.38 15.73
C ILE A 48 -0.06 -2.21 16.60
N THR A 49 1.25 -2.09 16.83
CA THR A 49 1.79 -0.96 17.57
C THR A 49 1.37 0.31 16.84
N PRO A 50 0.70 1.27 17.49
CA PRO A 50 0.67 2.62 16.99
C PRO A 50 1.67 3.39 17.82
N CYS A 51 2.85 3.71 17.31
CA CYS A 51 3.61 4.79 17.90
C CYS A 51 4.37 5.54 16.81
N SER A 52 3.88 6.73 16.49
CA SER A 52 4.71 7.85 16.07
C SER A 52 5.83 8.18 17.08
N GLU A 53 5.78 7.57 18.27
CA GLU A 53 6.80 7.56 19.34
C GLU A 53 7.72 6.30 19.33
N GLU A 54 7.58 5.36 18.39
CA GLU A 54 8.39 4.10 18.34
C GLU A 54 9.64 4.24 17.47
N LEU A 55 10.10 5.47 17.21
CA LEU A 55 11.46 5.74 16.70
C LEU A 55 12.51 5.64 17.82
N SER A 56 12.17 5.10 19.00
CA SER A 56 13.18 4.74 19.99
C SER A 56 13.93 3.49 19.51
N THR A 57 15.26 3.57 19.46
CA THR A 57 16.12 2.40 19.25
C THR A 57 15.68 1.25 20.15
N PRO A 58 15.52 0.02 19.63
CA PRO A 58 15.07 -1.12 20.42
C PRO A 58 15.93 -1.26 21.68
N ALA A 59 15.30 -1.13 22.85
CA ALA A 59 16.01 -1.01 24.13
C ALA A 59 16.81 -2.26 24.52
N SER A 60 16.53 -3.42 23.90
CA SER A 60 17.23 -4.67 24.15
C SER A 60 18.01 -5.13 22.91
N VAL A 61 19.32 -5.32 23.10
CA VAL A 61 20.26 -5.83 22.09
C VAL A 61 19.76 -7.12 21.39
N PRO A 62 19.12 -8.09 22.08
CA PRO A 62 18.58 -9.29 21.42
C PRO A 62 17.50 -8.98 20.38
N ASN A 63 16.60 -8.03 20.67
CA ASN A 63 15.50 -7.69 19.76
C ASN A 63 16.03 -6.93 18.53
N GLN A 64 17.03 -6.07 18.70
CA GLN A 64 17.69 -5.39 17.59
C GLN A 64 18.39 -6.38 16.64
N ARG A 65 19.06 -7.38 17.20
CA ARG A 65 19.74 -8.43 16.42
C ARG A 65 18.73 -9.31 15.70
N ALA A 66 17.61 -9.66 16.34
CA ALA A 66 16.53 -10.43 15.71
C ALA A 66 15.87 -9.64 14.56
N ALA A 67 15.57 -8.35 14.76
CA ALA A 67 15.01 -7.50 13.72
C ALA A 67 15.98 -7.34 12.53
N MET A 68 17.26 -7.10 12.80
CA MET A 68 18.29 -7.02 11.76
C MET A 68 18.45 -8.35 11.02
N ALA A 69 18.43 -9.48 11.75
CA ALA A 69 18.51 -10.81 11.15
C ALA A 69 17.30 -11.11 10.25
N LEU A 70 16.08 -10.72 10.67
CA LEU A 70 14.88 -10.87 9.85
C LEU A 70 14.92 -9.98 8.60
N LEU A 71 15.38 -8.73 8.71
CA LEU A 71 15.58 -7.85 7.56
C LEU A 71 16.64 -8.41 6.60
N CYS A 72 17.79 -8.83 7.11
CA CYS A 72 18.83 -9.45 6.29
C CYS A 72 18.35 -10.75 5.64
N LEU A 73 17.57 -11.57 6.34
CA LEU A 73 17.01 -12.81 5.83
C LEU A 73 16.00 -12.53 4.70
N SER A 74 15.08 -11.59 4.91
CA SER A 74 14.11 -11.18 3.88
C SER A 74 14.80 -10.59 2.65
N LEU A 75 15.81 -9.75 2.83
CA LEU A 75 16.65 -9.27 1.72
C LEU A 75 17.40 -10.41 1.04
N ALA A 76 17.97 -11.35 1.79
CA ALA A 76 18.70 -12.50 1.26
C ALA A 76 17.81 -13.48 0.50
N VAL A 77 16.52 -13.59 0.86
CA VAL A 77 15.52 -14.37 0.11
C VAL A 77 15.14 -13.68 -1.21
N LEU A 78 15.25 -12.35 -1.29
CA LEU A 78 15.01 -11.59 -2.51
C LEU A 78 16.22 -11.57 -3.46
N VAL A 79 17.45 -11.73 -2.95
CA VAL A 79 18.69 -11.80 -3.76
C VAL A 79 18.68 -12.90 -4.84
N PRO A 80 18.21 -14.14 -4.58
CA PRO A 80 18.19 -15.21 -5.59
C PRO A 80 17.00 -15.15 -6.55
N PHE A 81 16.02 -14.25 -6.35
CA PHE A 81 14.95 -14.08 -7.34
C PHE A 81 15.52 -13.34 -8.57
N PRO A 82 15.55 -13.97 -9.76
CA PRO A 82 15.94 -13.31 -11.00
C PRO A 82 14.77 -12.44 -11.46
N MET A 83 14.49 -11.38 -10.71
CA MET A 83 13.58 -10.35 -11.17
C MET A 83 14.34 -9.51 -12.20
N GLU A 84 14.05 -9.75 -13.48
CA GLU A 84 13.91 -8.70 -14.48
C GLU A 84 13.20 -7.54 -13.75
N LEU A 85 13.96 -6.52 -13.34
CA LEU A 85 13.73 -5.81 -12.09
C LEU A 85 12.45 -4.96 -12.13
N ALA A 86 11.30 -5.59 -11.86
CA ALA A 86 10.00 -4.95 -11.72
C ALA A 86 9.95 -4.27 -10.36
N TYR A 87 10.23 -2.97 -10.31
CA TYR A 87 9.91 -2.19 -9.11
C TYR A 87 8.39 -2.03 -9.05
N ALA A 88 7.77 -2.56 -7.99
CA ALA A 88 6.36 -2.44 -7.73
C ALA A 88 6.09 -1.31 -6.74
N ALA A 89 5.48 -0.20 -7.17
CA ALA A 89 4.94 0.81 -6.27
C ALA A 89 3.42 0.68 -6.20
N MET A 90 2.88 0.54 -4.99
CA MET A 90 1.44 0.38 -4.78
C MET A 90 0.88 1.56 -3.99
N GLN A 91 0.10 2.40 -4.67
CA GLN A 91 -0.72 3.50 -4.10
C GLN A 91 0.04 4.54 -3.28
N VAL A 92 1.27 4.86 -3.65
CA VAL A 92 2.13 5.79 -2.92
C VAL A 92 2.32 7.14 -3.63
N LEU A 93 2.06 7.24 -4.94
CA LEU A 93 2.26 8.51 -5.65
C LEU A 93 1.20 9.57 -5.25
N CYS A 94 0.03 9.14 -4.76
CA CYS A 94 -1.01 10.05 -4.26
C CYS A 94 -0.61 10.81 -2.98
N SER A 95 0.36 10.34 -2.20
CA SER A 95 0.74 10.91 -0.90
C SER A 95 2.09 11.65 -0.91
N VAL A 96 3.00 11.32 -1.84
CA VAL A 96 4.31 12.00 -1.91
C VAL A 96 4.19 13.49 -2.30
N PRO A 97 5.11 14.37 -1.86
CA PRO A 97 5.07 15.79 -2.22
C PRO A 97 5.23 16.05 -3.73
N SER A 98 6.05 15.26 -4.42
CA SER A 98 6.29 15.37 -5.86
C SER A 98 6.30 13.99 -6.52
N PRO A 99 5.19 13.58 -7.18
CA PRO A 99 5.13 12.32 -7.92
C PRO A 99 6.16 12.24 -9.05
N THR A 100 6.44 13.37 -9.71
CA THR A 100 7.40 13.43 -10.82
C THR A 100 8.83 13.22 -10.34
N ALA A 101 9.23 13.81 -9.21
CA ALA A 101 10.54 13.56 -8.62
C ALA A 101 10.68 12.11 -8.14
N ALA A 102 9.63 11.54 -7.53
CA ALA A 102 9.61 10.13 -7.15
C ALA A 102 9.78 9.22 -8.38
N LEU A 103 9.04 9.46 -9.45
CA LEU A 103 9.16 8.71 -10.71
C LEU A 103 10.55 8.84 -11.34
N ALA A 104 11.18 10.03 -11.27
CA ALA A 104 12.55 10.22 -11.76
C ALA A 104 13.57 9.39 -10.97
N GLU A 105 13.44 9.31 -9.65
CA GLU A 105 14.27 8.44 -8.82
C GLU A 105 14.01 6.96 -9.11
N LEU A 106 12.75 6.56 -9.29
CA LEU A 106 12.40 5.20 -9.69
C LEU A 106 13.07 4.81 -11.01
N ARG A 107 13.04 5.70 -12.01
CA ARG A 107 13.75 5.51 -13.27
C ARG A 107 15.26 5.37 -13.08
N ARG A 108 15.85 6.16 -12.17
CA ARG A 108 17.30 6.15 -11.92
C ARG A 108 17.77 4.85 -11.26
N VAL A 109 16.96 4.27 -10.36
CA VAL A 109 17.34 3.05 -9.61
C VAL A 109 17.05 1.77 -10.38
N VAL A 110 16.06 1.79 -11.28
CA VAL A 110 15.79 0.66 -12.18
C VAL A 110 16.95 0.50 -13.14
N ARG A 111 17.45 -0.73 -13.30
CA ARG A 111 18.53 -1.03 -14.24
C ARG A 111 18.09 -0.69 -15.67
N PRO A 112 18.99 -0.25 -16.56
CA PRO A 112 18.67 -0.08 -17.96
C PRO A 112 18.03 -1.36 -18.54
N GLY A 113 16.85 -1.23 -19.16
CA GLY A 113 16.06 -2.36 -19.68
C GLY A 113 15.08 -3.02 -18.68
N GLY A 114 15.11 -2.63 -17.40
CA GLY A 114 14.15 -3.10 -16.39
C GLY A 114 12.75 -2.50 -16.57
N ALA A 115 11.75 -3.19 -16.03
CA ALA A 115 10.36 -2.76 -16.06
C ALA A 115 9.95 -2.05 -14.76
N LEU A 116 8.98 -1.14 -14.82
CA LEU A 116 8.37 -0.54 -13.65
C LEU A 116 6.90 -0.95 -13.62
N LEU A 117 6.45 -1.61 -12.55
CA LEU A 117 5.05 -1.98 -12.36
C LEU A 117 4.43 -1.00 -11.36
N LEU A 118 3.53 -0.13 -11.81
CA LEU A 118 2.87 0.82 -10.93
C LEU A 118 1.40 0.45 -10.78
N VAL A 119 0.97 0.23 -9.54
CA VAL A 119 -0.44 0.06 -9.18
C VAL A 119 -0.84 1.29 -8.38
N GLU A 120 -1.45 2.27 -9.03
CA GLU A 120 -1.69 3.59 -8.43
C GLU A 120 -3.16 3.98 -8.52
N HIS A 121 -3.63 4.73 -7.53
CA HIS A 121 -4.90 5.44 -7.64
C HIS A 121 -4.74 6.65 -8.56
N VAL A 122 -5.57 6.74 -9.61
CA VAL A 122 -5.58 7.86 -10.55
C VAL A 122 -6.85 8.68 -10.41
N ALA A 123 -6.75 10.00 -10.61
CA ALA A 123 -7.91 10.87 -10.71
C ALA A 123 -8.87 10.35 -11.80
N ALA A 124 -10.17 10.53 -11.55
CA ALA A 124 -11.19 10.12 -12.49
C ALA A 124 -11.05 10.89 -13.80
N GLY A 125 -10.96 10.14 -14.90
CA GLY A 125 -10.86 10.72 -16.24
C GLY A 125 -12.12 11.51 -16.65
N PRO A 126 -12.03 12.29 -17.75
CA PRO A 126 -13.07 13.22 -18.19
C PRO A 126 -14.44 12.56 -18.47
N GLY A 127 -14.49 11.25 -18.74
CA GLY A 127 -15.73 10.50 -18.91
C GLY A 127 -16.50 10.18 -17.62
N ARG A 128 -16.02 10.57 -16.44
CA ARG A 128 -16.65 10.27 -15.13
C ARG A 128 -16.76 11.50 -14.21
N PRO A 129 -17.49 12.56 -14.61
CA PRO A 129 -17.52 13.82 -13.87
C PRO A 129 -18.06 13.71 -12.44
N GLY A 130 -19.03 12.82 -12.19
CA GLY A 130 -19.55 12.57 -10.84
C GLY A 130 -18.51 11.97 -9.90
N LEU A 131 -17.69 11.03 -10.40
CA LEU A 131 -16.60 10.44 -9.63
C LEU A 131 -15.47 11.45 -9.39
N ALA A 132 -15.14 12.27 -10.38
CA ALA A 132 -14.16 13.35 -10.24
C ALA A 132 -14.58 14.36 -9.15
N LEU A 133 -15.87 14.72 -9.11
CA LEU A 133 -16.41 15.59 -8.06
C LEU A 133 -16.34 14.92 -6.69
N ALA A 134 -16.73 13.65 -6.58
CA ALA A 134 -16.64 12.91 -5.32
C ALA A 134 -15.18 12.83 -4.80
N GLN A 135 -14.21 12.55 -5.67
CA GLN A 135 -12.79 12.55 -5.32
C GLN A 135 -12.34 13.91 -4.78
N ARG A 136 -12.69 15.02 -5.46
CA ARG A 136 -12.35 16.38 -5.01
C ARG A 136 -12.96 16.71 -3.64
N LEU A 137 -14.22 16.35 -3.42
CA LEU A 137 -14.91 16.62 -2.16
C LEU A 137 -14.36 15.79 -0.99
N LEU A 138 -13.98 14.53 -1.25
CA LEU A 138 -13.43 13.63 -0.24
C LEU A 138 -11.93 13.82 -0.01
N SER A 139 -11.21 14.47 -0.93
CA SER A 139 -9.76 14.63 -0.88
C SER A 139 -9.25 15.31 0.41
N PRO A 140 -9.87 16.39 0.93
CA PRO A 140 -9.44 17.00 2.19
C PRO A 140 -9.53 16.03 3.39
N LEU A 141 -10.61 15.24 3.43
CA LEU A 141 -10.80 14.22 4.45
C LEU A 141 -9.77 13.10 4.32
N GLN A 142 -9.51 12.64 3.09
CA GLN A 142 -8.48 11.64 2.81
C GLN A 142 -7.09 12.12 3.23
N ARG A 143 -6.71 13.36 2.89
CA ARG A 143 -5.41 13.92 3.28
C ARG A 143 -5.23 13.93 4.79
N LEU A 144 -6.29 14.24 5.54
CA LEU A 144 -6.25 14.26 7.01
C LEU A 144 -6.17 12.85 7.61
N LEU A 145 -6.84 11.87 7.02
CA LEU A 145 -7.04 10.54 7.61
C LEU A 145 -6.12 9.44 7.08
N ALA A 146 -5.49 9.65 5.92
CA ALA A 146 -4.72 8.66 5.17
C ALA A 146 -3.37 9.24 4.70
N ASP A 147 -2.59 9.74 5.66
CA ASP A 147 -1.19 10.13 5.48
C ASP A 147 -0.95 11.10 4.31
N GLY A 148 -1.83 12.10 4.15
CA GLY A 148 -1.70 13.11 3.10
C GLY A 148 -2.09 12.66 1.69
N CYS A 149 -2.67 11.46 1.51
CA CYS A 149 -3.07 10.99 0.18
C CYS A 149 -4.16 11.89 -0.45
N ASN A 150 -3.99 12.16 -1.74
CA ASN A 150 -4.82 13.06 -2.50
C ASN A 150 -5.62 12.33 -3.60
N LEU A 151 -6.93 12.16 -3.41
CA LEU A 151 -7.80 11.37 -4.29
C LEU A 151 -7.99 11.96 -5.69
N ASP A 152 -7.88 13.27 -5.80
CA ASP A 152 -8.05 14.04 -7.04
C ASP A 152 -6.72 14.37 -7.71
N ARG A 153 -5.60 13.77 -7.26
CA ARG A 153 -4.29 13.95 -7.89
C ARG A 153 -4.24 13.21 -9.22
N ASP A 154 -3.87 13.93 -10.27
CA ASP A 154 -3.63 13.34 -11.58
C ASP A 154 -2.22 12.71 -11.65
N THR A 155 -2.08 11.55 -11.01
CA THR A 155 -0.88 10.72 -11.07
C THR A 155 -0.68 10.12 -12.46
N ALA A 156 -1.75 9.95 -13.24
CA ALA A 156 -1.69 9.46 -14.62
C ALA A 156 -0.89 10.42 -15.50
N ALA A 157 -1.17 11.73 -15.42
CA ALA A 157 -0.40 12.74 -16.15
C ALA A 157 1.10 12.74 -15.76
N ALA A 158 1.44 12.47 -14.50
CA ALA A 158 2.82 12.36 -14.05
C ALA A 158 3.54 11.13 -14.65
N MET A 159 2.81 10.02 -14.83
CA MET A 159 3.33 8.80 -15.46
C MET A 159 3.48 8.92 -16.98
N SER A 160 2.73 9.84 -17.63
CA SER A 160 2.82 10.11 -19.07
C SER A 160 4.06 10.92 -19.48
N GLN A 161 5.00 11.20 -18.57
CA GLN A 161 6.20 11.96 -18.89
C GLN A 161 7.19 11.17 -19.77
N PRO A 162 8.02 11.87 -20.56
CA PRO A 162 9.00 11.25 -21.45
C PRO A 162 9.91 10.28 -20.69
N GLY A 163 9.97 9.04 -21.14
CA GLY A 163 10.85 8.01 -20.58
C GLY A 163 10.12 6.79 -20.02
N PHE A 164 8.83 6.88 -19.69
CA PHE A 164 8.02 5.70 -19.39
C PHE A 164 7.31 5.21 -20.65
N LEU A 165 7.58 3.97 -21.05
CA LEU A 165 6.78 3.29 -22.07
C LEU A 165 5.61 2.64 -21.33
N VAL A 166 4.46 3.31 -21.31
CA VAL A 166 3.23 2.75 -20.77
C VAL A 166 2.56 1.94 -21.89
N PRO A 167 2.52 0.60 -21.82
CA PRO A 167 1.80 -0.19 -22.82
C PRO A 167 0.29 0.14 -22.76
N GLU A 168 -0.35 0.28 -23.92
CA GLU A 168 -1.80 0.58 -24.02
C GLU A 168 -2.69 -0.48 -23.38
N SER A 169 -2.15 -1.70 -23.19
CA SER A 169 -2.82 -2.81 -22.53
C SER A 169 -1.88 -3.46 -21.52
N PHE A 170 -2.41 -3.73 -20.32
CA PHE A 170 -1.71 -4.54 -19.33
C PHE A 170 -1.60 -5.97 -19.89
N PRO A 171 -0.39 -6.55 -20.01
CA PRO A 171 -0.26 -7.95 -20.39
C PRO A 171 -0.94 -8.78 -19.30
N THR A 172 -2.08 -9.39 -19.63
CA THR A 172 -2.83 -10.27 -18.71
C THR A 172 -2.06 -11.52 -18.31
N ASP A 173 -0.87 -11.72 -18.89
CA ASP A 173 -0.02 -12.89 -18.70
C ASP A 173 0.84 -12.80 -17.43
N LEU A 174 1.04 -11.60 -16.88
CA LEU A 174 1.74 -11.37 -15.61
C LEU A 174 0.92 -11.73 -14.36
N LEU A 175 -0.38 -11.97 -14.52
CA LEU A 175 -1.32 -12.33 -13.44
C LEU A 175 -1.60 -13.84 -13.35
N LYS A 176 -0.87 -14.67 -14.10
CA LYS A 176 -1.11 -16.12 -14.22
C LYS A 176 -0.27 -16.98 -13.27
N TYR A 177 0.25 -16.42 -12.17
CA TYR A 177 0.92 -17.17 -11.11
C TYR A 177 0.07 -17.22 -9.84
#